data_AF-A0AAE6SWM2-F1
#
_entry.id   AF-A0AAE6SWM2-F1
#
_cell.length_a   1.000
_cell.length_b   1.000
_cell.length_c   1.000
_cell.angle_alpha   90.00
_cell.angle_beta   90.00
_cell.angle_gamma   90.00
#
_symmetry.space_group_name_H-M   'P 1'
#
loop_
_entity.id
_entity.type
_entity.pdbx_description
1 polymer ?
#
loop_
_entity_poly.entity_id
_entity_poly.type
_entity_poly.pdbx_seq_one_letter_code
_entity_poly.pdbx_strand_id
1 'polypeptide(L)'
;MTRFGHRFYREFVSAYRDINGMSNHSGLTVVEQATARSGSKILVLHNRKPVFVTFLSPASRNIDAQANMAAKRVNASLLQYQQQAKWAAFSDPDLAPDEF
;
A
#
# COMPACT_ATOMS: atom_id res chain seq x y z
N MET A 1 -0.66 9.07 -14.68
CA MET A 1 -1.80 8.23 -14.31
C MET A 1 -3.00 8.56 -15.19
N THR A 2 -3.86 7.57 -15.46
CA THR A 2 -5.16 7.72 -16.12
C THR A 2 -6.19 8.32 -15.17
N ARG A 3 -7.39 8.66 -15.68
CA ARG A 3 -8.50 9.13 -14.82
C ARG A 3 -8.92 8.09 -13.78
N PHE A 4 -8.90 6.80 -14.13
CA PHE A 4 -9.29 5.72 -13.22
C PHE A 4 -8.26 5.50 -12.13
N GLY A 5 -6.98 5.44 -12.50
CA GLY A 5 -5.89 5.40 -11.53
C GLY A 5 -5.94 6.62 -10.60
N HIS A 6 -6.13 7.82 -11.15
CA HIS A 6 -6.16 9.04 -10.33
C HIS A 6 -7.34 9.06 -9.35
N ARG A 7 -8.52 8.57 -9.76
CA ARG A 7 -9.66 8.37 -8.85
C ARG A 7 -9.31 7.36 -7.76
N PHE A 8 -8.80 6.19 -8.13
CA PHE A 8 -8.35 5.18 -7.16
C PHE A 8 -7.37 5.75 -6.15
N TYR A 9 -6.36 6.53 -6.60
CA TYR A 9 -5.38 7.16 -5.72
C TYR A 9 -6.04 8.08 -4.70
N ARG A 10 -6.95 8.97 -5.13
CA ARG A 10 -7.64 9.89 -4.21
C ARG A 10 -8.48 9.13 -3.18
N GLU A 11 -9.29 8.17 -3.63
CA GLU A 11 -10.10 7.36 -2.73
C GLU A 11 -9.25 6.52 -1.78
N PHE A 12 -8.14 5.97 -2.27
CA PHE A 12 -7.20 5.20 -1.45
C PHE A 12 -6.59 6.07 -0.36
N VAL A 13 -6.11 7.28 -0.69
CA VAL A 13 -5.52 8.19 0.29
C VAL A 13 -6.54 8.63 1.34
N SER A 14 -7.79 8.92 0.92
CA SER A 14 -8.88 9.24 1.87
C SER A 14 -9.14 8.06 2.79
N ALA A 15 -9.45 6.89 2.23
CA ALA A 15 -9.77 5.69 2.99
C ALA A 15 -8.62 5.28 3.94
N TYR A 16 -7.37 5.44 3.51
CA TYR A 16 -6.20 5.13 4.33
C TYR A 16 -6.07 6.07 5.54
N ARG A 17 -6.41 7.35 5.37
CA ARG A 17 -6.48 8.30 6.48
C ARG A 17 -7.66 8.01 7.41
N ASP A 18 -8.82 7.68 6.84
CA ASP A 18 -10.04 7.40 7.59
C ASP A 18 -9.91 6.19 8.53
N ILE A 19 -9.11 5.19 8.15
CA ILE A 19 -8.80 4.03 9.00
C ILE A 19 -7.65 4.28 9.98
N ASN A 20 -7.16 5.52 10.10
CA ASN A 20 -5.94 5.87 10.84
C ASN A 20 -4.77 4.95 10.49
N GLY A 21 -4.54 4.73 9.19
CA GLY A 21 -3.46 3.90 8.71
C GLY A 21 -2.10 4.35 9.25
N MET A 22 -1.16 3.40 9.36
CA MET A 22 0.16 3.61 9.96
C MET A 22 0.83 4.90 9.46
N SER A 23 1.03 5.91 10.31
CA SER A 23 1.63 7.19 9.88
C SER A 23 3.10 7.06 9.48
N ASN A 24 3.85 6.16 10.13
CA ASN A 24 5.27 5.92 9.89
C ASN A 24 5.51 4.89 8.76
N HIS A 25 4.87 5.09 7.61
CA HIS A 25 4.98 4.22 6.44
C HIS A 25 5.88 4.81 5.34
N SER A 26 6.92 5.57 5.71
CA SER A 26 7.79 6.27 4.75
C SER A 26 8.13 5.36 3.57
N GLY A 27 7.86 5.81 2.34
CA GLY A 27 8.08 5.01 1.13
C GLY A 27 6.85 4.28 0.57
N LEU A 28 5.63 4.61 1.00
CA LEU A 28 4.41 4.21 0.27
C LEU A 28 4.29 4.94 -1.07
N THR A 29 4.06 4.20 -2.16
CA THR A 29 3.88 4.78 -3.50
C THR A 29 2.78 4.02 -4.24
N VAL A 30 1.88 4.74 -4.91
CA VAL A 30 0.88 4.15 -5.80
C VAL A 30 1.34 4.32 -7.24
N VAL A 31 1.48 3.21 -7.96
CA VAL A 31 1.92 3.17 -9.35
C VAL A 31 0.83 2.57 -10.20
N GLU A 32 0.55 3.19 -11.34
CA GLU A 32 -0.36 2.68 -12.34
C GLU A 32 0.39 2.25 -13.59
N GLN A 33 0.08 1.05 -14.06
CA GLN A 33 0.46 0.55 -15.38
C GLN A 33 -0.81 0.45 -16.22
N ALA A 34 -1.00 1.43 -17.10
CA ALA A 34 -2.19 1.52 -17.95
C ALA A 34 -2.05 0.61 -19.18
N THR A 35 -3.09 -0.16 -19.49
CA THR A 35 -3.14 -1.07 -20.64
C THR A 35 -4.43 -0.82 -21.42
N ALA A 36 -4.32 -0.49 -22.71
CA ALA A 36 -5.44 -0.07 -23.54
C ALA A 36 -6.61 -1.09 -23.60
N ARG A 37 -6.32 -2.40 -23.52
CA ARG A 37 -7.34 -3.47 -23.60
C ARG A 37 -7.93 -3.91 -22.27
N SER A 38 -7.16 -3.84 -21.19
CA SER A 38 -7.46 -4.55 -19.94
C SER A 38 -7.75 -3.60 -18.76
N GLY A 39 -7.57 -2.29 -18.96
CA GLY A 39 -7.70 -1.29 -17.92
C GLY A 39 -6.37 -0.93 -17.29
N SER A 40 -6.33 -0.77 -15.97
CA SER A 40 -5.18 -0.22 -15.28
C SER A 40 -4.76 -1.11 -14.13
N LYS A 41 -3.55 -1.65 -14.21
CA LYS A 41 -2.95 -2.39 -13.09
C LYS A 41 -2.40 -1.38 -12.09
N ILE A 42 -2.88 -1.45 -10.85
CA ILE A 42 -2.42 -0.60 -9.75
C ILE A 42 -1.53 -1.41 -8.84
N LEU A 43 -0.38 -0.86 -8.51
CA LEU A 43 0.56 -1.39 -7.54
C LEU A 43 0.68 -0.38 -6.40
N VAL A 44 0.49 -0.84 -5.17
CA VAL A 44 0.90 -0.09 -3.98
C VAL A 44 2.23 -0.69 -3.53
N LEU A 45 3.25 0.15 -3.49
CA LEU A 45 4.60 -0.21 -3.12
C LEU A 45 4.90 0.31 -1.72
N HIS A 46 5.68 -0.45 -0.96
CA HIS A 46 6.36 0.00 0.25
C HIS A 46 7.86 -0.19 0.03
N ASN A 47 8.64 0.89 0.09
CA ASN A 47 10.09 0.87 -0.18
C ASN A 47 10.44 0.17 -1.50
N ARG A 48 9.74 0.56 -2.57
CA ARG A 48 9.89 0.02 -3.95
C ARG A 48 9.50 -1.45 -4.12
N LYS A 49 9.03 -2.15 -3.08
CA LYS A 49 8.52 -3.52 -3.15
C LYS A 49 6.98 -3.51 -3.18
N PRO A 50 6.32 -4.26 -4.07
CA PRO A 50 4.87 -4.30 -4.13
C PRO A 50 4.28 -4.99 -2.90
N VAL A 51 3.37 -4.31 -2.21
CA VAL A 51 2.63 -4.84 -1.05
C VAL A 51 1.17 -5.14 -1.38
N PHE A 52 0.66 -4.51 -2.42
CA PHE A 52 -0.69 -4.77 -2.92
C PHE A 52 -0.74 -4.54 -4.43
N VAL A 53 -1.51 -5.38 -5.12
CA VAL A 53 -1.73 -5.30 -6.57
C VAL A 53 -3.21 -5.50 -6.84
N THR A 54 -3.81 -4.65 -7.67
CA THR A 54 -5.18 -4.81 -8.17
C THR A 54 -5.28 -4.39 -9.64
N PHE A 55 -6.35 -4.81 -10.31
CA PHE A 55 -6.68 -4.40 -11.67
C PHE A 55 -7.99 -3.60 -11.67
N LEU A 56 -7.92 -2.38 -12.20
CA LEU A 56 -9.09 -1.53 -12.43
C LEU A 56 -9.57 -1.74 -13.86
N SER A 57 -10.75 -2.35 -14.01
CA SER A 57 -11.42 -2.41 -15.32
C SER A 57 -12.00 -1.03 -15.68
N PRO A 58 -11.91 -0.58 -16.95
CA PRO A 58 -12.52 0.68 -17.40
C PRO A 58 -14.04 0.70 -17.25
N ALA A 59 -14.67 -0.48 -17.26
CA ALA A 59 -16.10 -0.64 -17.07
C ALA A 59 -16.52 -0.72 -15.59
N SER A 60 -15.56 -0.75 -14.66
CA SER A 60 -15.86 -0.95 -13.24
C SER A 60 -16.49 0.30 -12.62
N ARG A 61 -17.63 0.13 -11.96
CA ARG A 61 -18.27 1.16 -11.14
C ARG A 61 -17.80 1.13 -9.67
N ASN A 62 -16.96 0.17 -9.30
CA ASN A 62 -16.63 -0.15 -7.91
C ASN A 62 -15.22 0.32 -7.49
N ILE A 63 -14.67 1.35 -8.15
CA ILE A 63 -13.31 1.84 -7.87
C ILE A 63 -13.16 2.25 -6.40
N ASP A 64 -14.16 2.93 -5.84
CA ASP A 64 -14.13 3.43 -4.47
C ASP A 64 -14.12 2.27 -3.46
N ALA A 65 -14.89 1.21 -3.71
CA ALA A 65 -14.87 -0.01 -2.90
C ALA A 65 -13.53 -0.74 -2.98
N GLN A 66 -12.92 -0.80 -4.17
CA GLN A 66 -11.59 -1.37 -4.35
C GLN A 66 -10.51 -0.56 -3.66
N ALA A 67 -10.58 0.77 -3.70
CA ALA A 67 -9.67 1.66 -2.99
C ALA A 67 -9.78 1.51 -1.47
N ASN A 68 -11.00 1.41 -0.94
CA ASN A 68 -11.27 1.12 0.47
C ASN A 68 -10.70 -0.24 0.91
N MET A 69 -10.90 -1.28 0.10
CA MET A 69 -10.32 -2.60 0.39
C MET A 69 -8.79 -2.53 0.34
N ALA A 70 -8.22 -1.85 -0.66
CA ALA A 70 -6.78 -1.69 -0.80
C ALA A 70 -6.17 -0.99 0.42
N ALA A 71 -6.80 0.08 0.93
CA ALA A 71 -6.34 0.79 2.12
C ALA A 71 -6.23 -0.13 3.34
N LYS A 72 -7.27 -0.92 3.61
CA LYS A 72 -7.29 -1.90 4.72
C LYS A 72 -6.21 -2.97 4.55
N ARG A 73 -6.07 -3.51 3.34
CA ARG A 73 -5.09 -4.57 3.02
C ARG A 73 -3.65 -4.06 3.15
N VAL A 74 -3.36 -2.89 2.59
CA VAL A 74 -2.04 -2.26 2.68
C VAL A 74 -1.67 -1.99 4.14
N ASN A 75 -2.58 -1.41 4.93
CA ASN A 75 -2.32 -1.16 6.34
C ASN A 75 -2.01 -2.45 7.11
N ALA A 76 -2.81 -3.51 6.89
CA ALA A 76 -2.56 -4.81 7.50
C ALA A 76 -1.18 -5.39 7.13
N SER A 77 -0.77 -5.30 5.87
CA SER A 77 0.56 -5.74 5.42
C SER A 77 1.69 -4.94 6.08
N LEU A 78 1.54 -3.63 6.23
CA LEU A 78 2.56 -2.80 6.87
C LEU A 78 2.70 -3.08 8.37
N LEU A 79 1.58 -3.26 9.08
CA LEU A 79 1.59 -3.66 10.49
C LEU A 79 2.29 -5.01 10.66
N GLN A 80 2.03 -5.95 9.75
CA GLN A 80 2.70 -7.24 9.76
C GLN A 80 4.21 -7.11 9.52
N TYR A 81 4.64 -6.28 8.57
CA TYR A 81 6.07 -6.02 8.33
C TYR A 81 6.75 -5.33 9.50
N GLN A 82 6.09 -4.36 10.13
CA GLN A 82 6.62 -3.72 11.32
C GLN A 82 6.80 -4.72 12.47
N GLN A 83 5.85 -5.64 12.65
CA GLN A 83 5.95 -6.65 13.70
C GLN A 83 7.07 -7.65 13.42
N GLN A 84 7.23 -8.07 12.16
CA GLN A 84 8.34 -8.94 11.72
C GLN A 84 9.69 -8.25 11.90
N ALA A 85 9.81 -6.96 11.55
CA ALA A 85 11.03 -6.19 11.73
C ALA A 85 11.42 -6.06 13.20
N LYS A 86 10.44 -5.83 14.09
CA LYS A 86 10.67 -5.83 15.54
C LYS A 86 11.17 -7.19 16.03
N TRP A 87 10.52 -8.29 15.62
CA TRP A 87 10.94 -9.63 16.03
C TRP A 87 12.34 -9.98 15.53
N ALA A 88 12.66 -9.65 14.28
CA ALA A 88 13.99 -9.82 13.73
C ALA A 88 15.04 -9.08 14.58
N ALA A 89 14.78 -7.81 14.92
CA ALA A 89 15.67 -7.02 15.77
C ALA A 89 15.84 -7.58 17.19
N PHE A 90 14.79 -8.19 17.77
CA PHE A 90 14.90 -8.87 19.08
C PHE A 90 15.69 -10.18 19.01
N SER A 91 15.62 -10.89 17.88
CA SER A 91 16.30 -12.17 17.68
C SER A 91 17.71 -12.04 17.11
N ASP A 92 18.15 -10.83 16.79
CA ASP A 92 19.46 -10.57 16.20
C ASP A 92 20.51 -10.42 17.32
N PRO A 93 21.39 -11.42 17.52
CA PRO A 93 22.41 -11.37 18.57
C PRO A 93 23.52 -10.35 18.29
N ASP A 94 23.55 -9.74 17.10
CA ASP A 94 24.55 -8.75 16.68
C ASP A 94 24.07 -7.30 16.90
N LEU A 95 22.78 -7.10 17.25
CA LEU A 95 22.27 -5.82 17.77
C LEU A 95 22.63 -5.69 19.27
N ALA A 96 23.92 -5.53 19.56
CA ALA A 96 24.32 -5.02 20.88
C ALA A 96 23.72 -3.61 21.06
N PRO A 97 23.25 -3.25 22.28
CA PRO A 97 22.72 -1.91 22.53
C PRO A 97 23.84 -0.90 22.29
N ASP A 98 23.70 -0.04 21.28
CA ASP A 98 24.57 1.13 21.11
C ASP A 98 24.49 1.96 22.40
N GLU A 99 25.64 2.12 23.07
CA GLU A 99 25.73 2.78 24.37
C GLU A 99 25.49 4.30 24.25
N PHE A 100 24.75 4.79 25.25
CA PHE A 100 24.36 6.15 25.68
C PHE A 100 24.95 7.39 25.00
#